data_AF-A0AAU4JPG7-F1
#
_entry.id   AF-A0AAU4JPG7-F1
#
_cell.length_a   1.000
_cell.length_b   1.000
_cell.length_c   1.000
_cell.angle_alpha   90.00
_cell.angle_beta   90.00
_cell.angle_gamma   90.00
#
_symmetry.space_group_name_H-M   'P 1'
#
loop_
_entity.id
_entity.type
_entity.pdbx_description
1 polymer ?
#
loop_
_entity_poly.entity_id
_entity_poly.type
_entity_poly.pdbx_seq_one_letter_code
_entity_poly.pdbx_strand_id
1 'polypeptide(L)'
;MPRVRSGLARTAAVLAGGLAMVVLAASPAMADTSQSSASALQISLFGGGLASSGTASATNDGTTESISGNQNPPLAVLGGQTVITAGVLGQNVRAFNDGTSAACAGVLGTGGSITIGPGGSCLVTPGAGVTLTLGTSGLASISLVADAIYSSCQATSSPSATGTASLVNARIVSTILGVDTTLLALPVNPAPNTGLSIPGLIDLTLNGQTTSGVGQLTVTALNLTALGGALAGVTIGTSSCGANAVAPPIPVIPLAGAPLALGLGALVAGTTGGFSLYRRRRAAARS
;
A
#
# COMPACT_ATOMS: atom_id res chain seq x y z
N MET A 1 16.15 -55.16 -57.61
CA MET A 1 15.04 -56.14 -57.58
C MET A 1 15.35 -57.20 -56.52
N PRO A 2 14.38 -57.91 -55.92
CA PRO A 2 13.22 -57.44 -55.16
C PRO A 2 13.21 -58.11 -53.75
N ARG A 3 12.22 -58.10 -52.84
CA ARG A 3 10.85 -57.51 -52.71
C ARG A 3 10.71 -56.93 -51.28
N VAL A 4 9.82 -55.96 -51.09
CA VAL A 4 9.24 -55.59 -49.78
C VAL A 4 8.29 -56.69 -49.28
N ARG A 5 8.20 -56.90 -47.95
CA ARG A 5 6.98 -57.41 -47.30
C ARG A 5 6.64 -56.62 -46.04
N SER A 6 5.55 -55.87 -46.13
CA SER A 6 4.82 -55.26 -45.03
C SER A 6 4.03 -56.31 -44.24
N GLY A 7 3.78 -56.04 -42.95
CA GLY A 7 2.94 -56.87 -42.08
C GLY A 7 2.46 -56.03 -40.90
N LEU A 8 1.31 -55.38 -41.05
CA LEU A 8 0.72 -54.50 -40.04
C LEU A 8 -0.21 -55.26 -39.08
N ALA A 9 -0.44 -54.65 -37.91
CA ALA A 9 -1.58 -54.85 -37.00
C ALA A 9 -1.69 -56.13 -36.15
N ARG A 10 -1.62 -55.93 -34.83
CA ARG A 10 -2.72 -56.15 -33.84
C ARG A 10 -2.28 -55.54 -32.49
N THR A 11 -2.92 -54.44 -32.03
CA THR A 11 -3.98 -54.41 -30.99
C THR A 11 -3.55 -55.05 -29.64
N ALA A 12 -3.76 -54.46 -28.46
CA ALA A 12 -4.59 -53.31 -28.07
C ALA A 12 -4.02 -52.57 -26.85
N ALA A 13 -4.62 -51.42 -26.50
CA ALA A 13 -4.28 -50.64 -25.32
C ALA A 13 -4.79 -51.29 -24.01
N VAL A 14 -4.07 -51.09 -22.92
CA VAL A 14 -4.64 -51.01 -21.56
C VAL A 14 -4.07 -49.77 -20.88
N LEU A 15 -4.96 -48.88 -20.47
CA LEU A 15 -4.67 -47.68 -19.69
C LEU A 15 -4.45 -48.05 -18.22
N ALA A 16 -3.41 -47.53 -17.58
CA ALA A 16 -3.33 -47.49 -16.12
C ALA A 16 -2.43 -46.34 -15.62
N GLY A 17 -3.06 -45.32 -15.03
CA GLY A 17 -2.51 -44.40 -14.02
C GLY A 17 -1.06 -43.91 -14.14
N GLY A 18 -0.86 -42.71 -14.68
CA GLY A 18 0.46 -42.03 -14.70
C GLY A 18 0.43 -40.50 -14.59
N LEU A 19 -0.72 -39.89 -14.30
CA LEU A 19 -0.81 -38.44 -14.05
C LEU A 19 -0.32 -38.09 -12.64
N ALA A 20 0.99 -38.26 -12.42
CA ALA A 20 1.69 -37.61 -11.33
C ALA A 20 2.15 -36.22 -11.79
N MET A 21 1.17 -35.34 -12.07
CA MET A 21 1.43 -33.90 -12.02
C MET A 21 1.81 -33.59 -10.58
N VAL A 22 3.11 -33.57 -10.28
CA VAL A 22 3.63 -32.97 -9.07
C VAL A 22 3.37 -31.48 -9.21
N VAL A 23 2.16 -31.08 -8.82
CA VAL A 23 1.90 -29.71 -8.41
C VAL A 23 2.82 -29.51 -7.23
N LEU A 24 3.97 -28.88 -7.52
CA LEU A 24 4.69 -28.09 -6.55
C LEU A 24 3.69 -27.03 -6.09
N ALA A 25 2.90 -27.41 -5.09
CA ALA A 25 2.28 -26.46 -4.21
C ALA A 25 3.46 -25.75 -3.55
N ALA A 26 3.89 -24.66 -4.17
CA ALA A 26 4.49 -23.56 -3.46
C ALA A 26 3.43 -23.10 -2.45
N SER A 27 3.35 -23.82 -1.33
CA SER A 27 2.82 -23.28 -0.09
C SER A 27 3.50 -21.93 0.06
N PRO A 28 2.74 -20.82 0.16
CA PRO A 28 3.37 -19.53 0.34
C PRO A 28 4.29 -19.67 1.55
N ALA A 29 5.58 -19.45 1.34
CA ALA A 29 6.43 -19.07 2.44
C ALA A 29 5.85 -17.74 2.90
N MET A 30 5.00 -17.81 3.92
CA MET A 30 4.41 -16.63 4.53
C MET A 30 5.60 -15.83 5.03
N ALA A 31 5.89 -14.72 4.35
CA ALA A 31 6.89 -13.76 4.74
C ALA A 31 6.13 -12.48 5.12
N ASP A 32 6.76 -11.62 5.92
CA ASP A 32 6.05 -10.54 6.60
C ASP A 32 5.42 -9.58 5.60
N THR A 33 4.08 -9.59 5.52
CA THR A 33 3.36 -8.76 4.57
C THR A 33 3.12 -7.39 5.16
N SER A 34 3.21 -6.36 4.31
CA SER A 34 2.98 -4.98 4.72
C SER A 34 2.23 -4.21 3.63
N GLN A 35 1.40 -3.25 4.02
CA GLN A 35 0.59 -2.47 3.09
C GLN A 35 0.49 -1.01 3.52
N SER A 36 0.51 -0.09 2.54
CA SER A 36 0.24 1.33 2.75
C SER A 36 -0.45 1.95 1.54
N SER A 37 -1.20 3.04 1.76
CA SER A 37 -1.75 3.87 0.67
C SER A 37 -1.77 5.36 1.02
N ALA A 38 -1.70 6.21 0.00
CA ALA A 38 -1.63 7.66 0.13
C ALA A 38 -2.42 8.37 -0.98
N SER A 39 -3.17 9.41 -0.64
CA SER A 39 -3.85 10.31 -1.57
C SER A 39 -3.66 11.77 -1.10
N ALA A 40 -2.97 12.56 -1.91
CA ALA A 40 -2.58 13.93 -1.57
C ALA A 40 -3.77 14.88 -1.42
N LEU A 41 -4.76 14.76 -2.31
CA LEU A 41 -5.90 15.67 -2.38
C LEU A 41 -7.11 15.07 -3.08
N GLN A 42 -8.28 15.25 -2.47
CA GLN A 42 -9.59 14.96 -3.05
C GLN A 42 -10.50 16.16 -2.85
N ILE A 43 -11.18 16.58 -3.91
CA ILE A 43 -12.11 17.72 -3.92
C ILE A 43 -13.44 17.24 -4.52
N SER A 44 -14.53 17.49 -3.79
CA SER A 44 -15.90 17.31 -4.24
C SER A 44 -16.58 18.68 -4.25
N LEU A 45 -16.98 19.15 -5.43
CA LEU A 45 -17.66 20.43 -5.61
C LEU A 45 -19.12 20.18 -5.95
N PHE A 46 -20.04 20.90 -5.31
CA PHE A 46 -21.47 20.76 -5.56
C PHE A 46 -21.80 21.24 -6.98
N GLY A 47 -22.35 20.36 -7.82
CA GLY A 47 -22.55 20.62 -9.26
C GLY A 47 -21.28 20.56 -10.11
N GLY A 48 -20.11 20.28 -9.52
CA GLY A 48 -18.83 20.08 -10.21
C GLY A 48 -18.39 18.61 -10.22
N GLY A 49 -17.41 18.29 -11.06
CA GLY A 49 -16.80 16.96 -11.07
C GLY A 49 -15.95 16.69 -9.81
N LEU A 50 -15.85 15.41 -9.42
CA LEU A 50 -14.88 14.96 -8.42
C LEU A 50 -13.47 15.11 -9.00
N ALA A 51 -12.62 15.87 -8.31
CA ALA A 51 -11.20 16.01 -8.65
C ALA A 51 -10.36 15.28 -7.60
N SER A 52 -9.46 14.41 -8.04
CA SER A 52 -8.64 13.59 -7.15
C SER A 52 -7.21 13.50 -7.68
N SER A 53 -6.24 13.51 -6.77
CA SER A 53 -4.84 13.22 -7.05
C SER A 53 -4.58 11.73 -7.31
N GLY A 54 -5.63 10.90 -7.24
CA GLY A 54 -5.54 9.44 -7.25
C GLY A 54 -5.00 8.90 -5.93
N THR A 55 -4.79 7.59 -5.90
CA THR A 55 -4.22 6.88 -4.75
C THR A 55 -2.94 6.17 -5.19
N ALA A 56 -1.85 6.41 -4.47
CA ALA A 56 -0.67 5.55 -4.52
C ALA A 56 -0.81 4.44 -3.47
N SER A 57 -0.33 3.24 -3.76
CA SER A 57 -0.29 2.13 -2.81
C SER A 57 1.00 1.34 -2.91
N ALA A 58 1.50 0.87 -1.77
CA ALA A 58 2.61 -0.06 -1.69
C ALA A 58 2.17 -1.33 -0.96
N THR A 59 2.65 -2.48 -1.42
CA THR A 59 2.44 -3.79 -0.79
C THR A 59 3.74 -4.58 -0.83
N ASN A 60 4.09 -5.25 0.26
CA ASN A 60 5.19 -6.21 0.31
C ASN A 60 4.63 -7.61 0.56
N ASP A 61 5.13 -8.60 -0.18
CA ASP A 61 4.85 -10.03 0.05
C ASP A 61 5.84 -10.70 1.02
N GLY A 62 6.69 -9.88 1.67
CA GLY A 62 7.79 -10.26 2.53
C GLY A 62 9.10 -10.54 1.77
N THR A 63 9.10 -10.46 0.44
CA THR A 63 10.30 -10.54 -0.40
C THR A 63 10.43 -9.37 -1.38
N THR A 64 9.32 -8.87 -1.92
CA THR A 64 9.27 -7.90 -3.00
C THR A 64 8.31 -6.76 -2.66
N GLU A 65 8.79 -5.53 -2.65
CA GLU A 65 7.93 -4.33 -2.64
C GLU A 65 7.33 -4.13 -4.03
N SER A 66 6.01 -4.04 -4.12
CA SER A 66 5.27 -3.61 -5.30
C SER A 66 4.57 -2.29 -5.02
N ILE A 67 4.75 -1.32 -5.91
CA ILE A 67 4.14 0.02 -5.79
C ILE A 67 3.28 0.29 -7.02
N SER A 68 2.07 0.80 -6.79
CA SER A 68 1.13 1.20 -7.84
C SER A 68 0.59 2.62 -7.61
N GLY A 69 0.08 3.23 -8.68
CA GLY A 69 -0.38 4.62 -8.68
C GLY A 69 0.78 5.63 -8.83
N ASN A 70 0.43 6.92 -8.92
CA ASN A 70 1.40 8.00 -9.08
C ASN A 70 1.73 8.61 -7.71
N GLN A 71 3.01 8.64 -7.32
CA GLN A 71 3.45 9.25 -6.05
C GLN A 71 3.61 10.78 -6.11
N ASN A 72 3.68 11.33 -7.33
CA ASN A 72 3.76 12.77 -7.61
C ASN A 72 2.76 13.15 -8.72
N PRO A 73 1.45 13.11 -8.42
CA PRO A 73 0.41 13.48 -9.38
C PRO A 73 0.53 14.97 -9.75
N PRO A 74 0.55 15.34 -11.04
CA PRO A 74 0.56 16.74 -11.43
C PRO A 74 -0.78 17.39 -11.10
N LEU A 75 -0.76 18.66 -10.67
CA LEU A 75 -1.97 19.44 -10.36
C LEU A 75 -3.00 19.44 -11.50
N ALA A 76 -2.56 19.30 -12.75
CA ALA A 76 -3.42 19.20 -13.93
C ALA A 76 -4.43 18.02 -13.90
N VAL A 77 -4.17 16.96 -13.12
CA VAL A 77 -5.09 15.82 -12.94
C VAL A 77 -6.39 16.25 -12.25
N LEU A 78 -6.39 17.38 -11.54
CA LEU A 78 -7.57 17.97 -10.88
C LEU A 78 -8.55 18.65 -11.87
N GLY A 79 -8.42 18.41 -13.17
CA GLY A 79 -9.43 18.77 -14.18
C GLY A 79 -9.48 20.25 -14.56
N GLY A 80 -8.39 20.99 -14.39
CA GLY A 80 -8.30 22.42 -14.78
C GLY A 80 -9.09 23.37 -13.87
N GLN A 81 -9.57 22.91 -12.72
CA GLN A 81 -10.34 23.74 -11.79
C GLN A 81 -9.42 24.75 -11.08
N THR A 82 -9.84 26.02 -11.04
CA THR A 82 -9.11 27.18 -10.49
C THR A 82 -9.01 27.20 -8.95
N VAL A 83 -9.38 26.09 -8.30
CA VAL A 83 -9.43 25.95 -6.84
C VAL A 83 -8.04 26.00 -6.20
N ILE A 84 -6.97 25.62 -6.91
CA ILE A 84 -5.60 25.66 -6.38
C ILE A 84 -4.78 26.68 -7.17
N THR A 85 -4.26 27.69 -6.49
CA THR A 85 -3.49 28.76 -7.15
C THR A 85 -2.00 28.44 -7.26
N ALA A 86 -1.46 27.62 -6.35
CA ALA A 86 -0.05 27.19 -6.34
C ALA A 86 0.14 25.94 -5.48
N GLY A 87 1.15 25.11 -5.77
CA GLY A 87 1.59 24.03 -4.88
C GLY A 87 2.22 22.80 -5.58
N VAL A 88 2.52 21.78 -4.77
CA VAL A 88 2.97 20.45 -5.20
C VAL A 88 2.13 19.41 -4.45
N LEU A 89 1.71 18.35 -5.15
CA LEU A 89 1.05 17.18 -4.54
C LEU A 89 2.10 16.11 -4.24
N GLY A 90 2.16 15.65 -3.00
CA GLY A 90 3.01 14.55 -2.58
C GLY A 90 2.19 13.42 -1.97
N GLN A 91 2.29 12.20 -2.52
CA GLN A 91 1.67 11.00 -1.96
C GLN A 91 2.65 9.83 -2.01
N ASN A 92 3.56 9.80 -1.04
CA ASN A 92 4.63 8.81 -0.96
C ASN A 92 4.18 7.58 -0.16
N VAL A 93 4.54 6.38 -0.62
CA VAL A 93 4.17 5.09 0.00
C VAL A 93 5.34 4.12 0.01
N ARG A 94 5.48 3.39 1.13
CA ARG A 94 6.42 2.28 1.29
C ARG A 94 5.79 1.11 2.02
N ALA A 95 6.21 -0.08 1.63
CA ALA A 95 5.90 -1.35 2.25
C ALA A 95 7.21 -2.14 2.35
N PHE A 96 7.78 -2.21 3.55
CA PHE A 96 9.08 -2.84 3.81
C PHE A 96 8.91 -4.34 4.07
N ASN A 97 9.99 -5.10 3.89
CA ASN A 97 10.03 -6.56 4.06
C ASN A 97 10.28 -7.01 5.51
N ASP A 98 10.35 -6.07 6.46
CA ASP A 98 10.42 -6.29 7.91
C ASP A 98 9.03 -6.23 8.59
N GLY A 99 7.97 -6.21 7.78
CA GLY A 99 6.59 -6.02 8.24
C GLY A 99 6.26 -4.58 8.65
N THR A 100 7.09 -3.59 8.33
CA THR A 100 6.74 -2.17 8.52
C THR A 100 6.16 -1.54 7.23
N SER A 101 5.26 -0.57 7.41
CA SER A 101 4.64 0.16 6.30
C SER A 101 4.50 1.64 6.64
N ALA A 102 4.68 2.50 5.64
CA ALA A 102 4.64 3.94 5.80
C ALA A 102 3.92 4.63 4.63
N ALA A 103 3.11 5.63 4.93
CA ALA A 103 2.46 6.50 3.95
C ALA A 103 2.57 7.97 4.39
N CYS A 104 2.87 8.84 3.43
CA CYS A 104 2.94 10.28 3.61
C CYS A 104 2.13 10.96 2.50
N ALA A 105 1.12 11.75 2.86
CA ALA A 105 0.23 12.36 1.88
C ALA A 105 -0.02 13.83 2.21
N GLY A 106 0.04 14.72 1.22
CA GLY A 106 -0.24 16.13 1.46
C GLY A 106 -0.08 17.05 0.26
N VAL A 107 -0.42 18.32 0.51
CA VAL A 107 -0.23 19.44 -0.42
C VAL A 107 0.81 20.37 0.20
N LEU A 108 1.79 20.77 -0.60
CA LEU A 108 2.86 21.67 -0.20
C LEU A 108 2.86 22.92 -1.07
N GLY A 109 3.44 24.01 -0.57
CA GLY A 109 3.74 25.18 -1.37
C GLY A 109 4.70 24.87 -2.53
N THR A 110 4.92 25.86 -3.38
CA THR A 110 5.75 25.70 -4.58
C THR A 110 7.20 25.37 -4.21
N GLY A 111 7.76 24.33 -4.82
CA GLY A 111 9.11 23.82 -4.51
C GLY A 111 9.17 22.88 -3.30
N GLY A 112 8.05 22.60 -2.63
CA GLY A 112 7.99 21.64 -1.53
C GLY A 112 8.06 20.19 -2.00
N SER A 113 8.45 19.28 -1.10
CA SER A 113 8.57 17.85 -1.37
C SER A 113 8.24 16.98 -0.14
N ILE A 114 7.79 15.75 -0.39
CA ILE A 114 7.54 14.70 0.62
C ILE A 114 8.27 13.44 0.17
N THR A 115 9.03 12.82 1.06
CA THR A 115 9.71 11.54 0.80
C THR A 115 9.74 10.68 2.06
N ILE A 116 9.60 9.36 1.92
CA ILE A 116 9.77 8.42 3.04
C ILE A 116 11.27 8.14 3.21
N GLY A 117 11.78 8.41 4.42
CA GLY A 117 13.15 8.12 4.82
C GLY A 117 13.36 6.65 5.23
N PRO A 118 14.63 6.25 5.49
CA PRO A 118 14.93 4.94 6.05
C PRO A 118 14.26 4.78 7.42
N GLY A 119 13.48 3.71 7.61
CA GLY A 119 12.66 3.51 8.82
C GLY A 119 11.26 4.15 8.75
N GLY A 120 10.78 4.56 7.58
CA GLY A 120 9.37 4.90 7.37
C GLY A 120 8.94 6.29 7.86
N SER A 121 9.86 7.17 8.21
CA SER A 121 9.55 8.56 8.63
C SER A 121 9.30 9.47 7.42
N CYS A 122 8.26 10.32 7.47
CA CYS A 122 8.02 11.32 6.44
C CYS A 122 9.02 12.49 6.56
N LEU A 123 9.93 12.61 5.61
CA LEU A 123 10.77 13.80 5.42
C LEU A 123 9.99 14.77 4.54
N VAL A 124 9.74 15.98 5.07
CA VAL A 124 8.94 17.01 4.41
C VAL A 124 9.73 18.30 4.31
N THR A 125 9.89 18.80 3.09
CA THR A 125 10.39 20.15 2.84
C THR A 125 9.20 21.04 2.49
N PRO A 126 8.79 21.99 3.35
CA PRO A 126 7.73 22.93 3.01
C PRO A 126 8.17 23.82 1.84
N GLY A 127 7.24 24.10 0.92
CA GLY A 127 7.47 25.02 -0.19
C GLY A 127 6.89 26.41 0.12
N ALA A 128 7.06 27.34 -0.82
CA ALA A 128 6.46 28.67 -0.70
C ALA A 128 4.98 28.63 -1.06
N GLY A 129 4.10 28.70 -0.04
CA GLY A 129 2.66 28.99 -0.14
C GLY A 129 1.80 28.10 -1.06
N VAL A 130 0.78 27.46 -0.48
CA VAL A 130 -0.41 26.95 -1.18
C VAL A 130 -1.64 27.76 -0.76
N THR A 131 -2.40 28.20 -1.76
CA THR A 131 -3.72 28.81 -1.58
C THR A 131 -4.76 27.93 -2.26
N LEU A 132 -5.78 27.56 -1.50
CA LEU A 132 -6.90 26.71 -1.93
C LEU A 132 -8.21 27.47 -1.73
N THR A 133 -8.84 27.90 -2.83
CA THR A 133 -10.08 28.68 -2.82
C THR A 133 -11.28 27.76 -2.70
N LEU A 134 -11.90 27.75 -1.52
CA LEU A 134 -12.96 26.81 -1.12
C LEU A 134 -14.34 27.21 -1.67
N GLY A 135 -14.51 28.48 -2.00
CA GLY A 135 -15.73 29.01 -2.61
C GLY A 135 -15.78 30.54 -2.61
N THR A 136 -16.73 31.08 -3.37
CA THR A 136 -17.05 32.51 -3.42
C THR A 136 -18.52 32.73 -3.10
N SER A 137 -18.82 33.76 -2.31
CA SER A 137 -20.17 34.16 -1.93
C SER A 137 -20.31 35.66 -2.14
N GLY A 138 -20.76 36.04 -3.33
CA GLY A 138 -20.86 37.44 -3.75
C GLY A 138 -19.49 38.12 -3.83
N LEU A 139 -19.21 39.02 -2.87
CA LEU A 139 -17.99 39.82 -2.80
C LEU A 139 -16.90 39.24 -1.89
N ALA A 140 -17.17 38.09 -1.26
CA ALA A 140 -16.25 37.39 -0.36
C ALA A 140 -15.79 36.06 -0.98
N SER A 141 -14.48 35.82 -1.03
CA SER A 141 -13.93 34.48 -1.23
C SER A 141 -13.46 33.89 0.10
N ILE A 142 -13.53 32.57 0.24
CA ILE A 142 -12.98 31.84 1.38
C ILE A 142 -11.84 30.97 0.85
N SER A 143 -10.65 31.15 1.42
CA SER A 143 -9.44 30.44 0.99
C SER A 143 -8.68 29.88 2.17
N LEU A 144 -8.26 28.63 2.06
CA LEU A 144 -7.27 28.01 2.94
C LEU A 144 -5.87 28.37 2.42
N VAL A 145 -5.04 28.97 3.27
CA VAL A 145 -3.64 29.31 2.96
C VAL A 145 -2.74 28.58 3.94
N ALA A 146 -1.72 27.88 3.45
CA ALA A 146 -0.71 27.16 4.24
C ALA A 146 0.61 27.05 3.47
N ASP A 147 1.71 26.66 4.12
CA ASP A 147 2.98 26.33 3.43
C ASP A 147 3.13 24.82 3.19
N ALA A 148 2.56 23.99 4.08
CA ALA A 148 2.41 22.56 3.89
C ALA A 148 1.28 22.02 4.76
N ILE A 149 0.47 21.11 4.21
CA ILE A 149 -0.55 20.34 4.93
C ILE A 149 -0.33 18.89 4.56
N TYR A 150 0.09 18.06 5.52
CA TYR A 150 0.38 16.65 5.28
C TYR A 150 0.02 15.76 6.46
N SER A 151 -0.27 14.50 6.16
CA SER A 151 -0.38 13.41 7.12
C SER A 151 0.77 12.42 6.96
N SER A 152 1.05 11.73 8.04
CA SER A 152 1.97 10.60 8.11
C SER A 152 1.28 9.44 8.83
N CYS A 153 1.46 8.23 8.30
CA CYS A 153 1.01 6.99 8.89
C CYS A 153 2.18 6.01 8.86
N GLN A 154 2.52 5.41 9.99
CA GLN A 154 3.49 4.34 10.10
C GLN A 154 2.90 3.19 10.93
N ALA A 155 2.87 2.00 10.36
CA ALA A 155 2.46 0.78 11.06
C ALA A 155 3.62 -0.21 11.11
N THR A 156 3.72 -0.93 12.23
CA THR A 156 4.69 -2.01 12.41
C THR A 156 4.02 -3.38 12.34
N SER A 157 4.82 -4.43 12.41
CA SER A 157 4.42 -5.83 12.52
C SER A 157 3.83 -6.18 13.91
N SER A 158 4.06 -5.33 14.90
CA SER A 158 3.35 -5.27 16.20
C SER A 158 2.07 -4.40 16.05
N PRO A 159 0.96 -4.64 16.78
CA PRO A 159 -0.35 -4.00 16.53
C PRO A 159 -0.43 -2.48 16.81
N SER A 160 0.71 -1.82 17.02
CA SER A 160 0.85 -0.37 17.00
C SER A 160 0.95 0.16 15.57
N ALA A 161 -0.11 0.85 15.13
CA ALA A 161 -0.02 1.85 14.08
C ALA A 161 0.00 3.25 14.72
N THR A 162 0.81 4.14 14.17
CA THR A 162 0.97 5.53 14.62
C THR A 162 0.77 6.45 13.45
N GLY A 163 0.31 7.67 13.72
CA GLY A 163 0.20 8.66 12.67
C GLY A 163 -0.10 10.04 13.23
N THR A 164 0.22 11.04 12.42
CA THR A 164 0.12 12.46 12.79
C THR A 164 -0.21 13.30 11.56
N ALA A 165 -0.72 14.50 11.80
CA ALA A 165 -0.89 15.52 10.77
C ALA A 165 -0.15 16.79 11.19
N SER A 166 0.38 17.50 10.19
CA SER A 166 1.05 18.79 10.37
C SER A 166 0.52 19.81 9.36
N LEU A 167 0.26 21.01 9.85
CA LEU A 167 -0.33 22.13 9.12
C LEU A 167 0.54 23.38 9.29
N VAL A 168 1.57 23.51 8.47
CA VAL A 168 2.55 24.60 8.53
C VAL A 168 1.92 25.90 8.06
N ASN A 169 1.88 26.91 8.95
CA ASN A 169 1.33 28.26 8.72
C ASN A 169 -0.11 28.29 8.15
N ALA A 170 -0.88 27.25 8.45
CA ALA A 170 -2.22 27.06 7.90
C ALA A 170 -3.26 27.97 8.56
N ARG A 171 -4.07 28.63 7.73
CA ARG A 171 -5.13 29.55 8.16
C ARG A 171 -6.26 29.60 7.13
N ILE A 172 -7.47 29.84 7.60
CA ILE A 172 -8.61 30.23 6.77
C ILE A 172 -8.62 31.75 6.67
N VAL A 173 -8.60 32.25 5.44
CA VAL A 173 -8.69 33.66 5.08
C VAL A 173 -10.02 33.89 4.36
N SER A 174 -10.67 35.01 4.64
CA SER A 174 -11.68 35.56 3.74
C SER A 174 -11.18 36.84 3.10
N THR A 175 -11.21 36.86 1.77
CA THR A 175 -10.89 38.05 0.97
C THR A 175 -12.19 38.76 0.65
N ILE A 176 -12.38 39.97 1.16
CA ILE A 176 -13.56 40.80 0.89
C ILE A 176 -13.09 42.06 0.17
N LEU A 177 -13.60 42.31 -1.05
CA LEU A 177 -13.18 43.45 -1.88
C LEU A 177 -11.64 43.54 -2.09
N GLY A 178 -10.95 42.40 -2.11
CA GLY A 178 -9.49 42.33 -2.26
C GLY A 178 -8.70 42.51 -0.96
N VAL A 179 -9.35 42.63 0.20
CA VAL A 179 -8.69 42.70 1.51
C VAL A 179 -8.77 41.34 2.20
N ASP A 180 -7.61 40.74 2.47
CA ASP A 180 -7.48 39.47 3.18
C ASP A 180 -7.67 39.65 4.70
N THR A 181 -8.64 38.93 5.26
CA THR A 181 -8.92 38.86 6.69
C THR A 181 -8.76 37.43 7.18
N THR A 182 -7.96 37.21 8.22
CA THR A 182 -7.80 35.85 8.78
C THR A 182 -9.00 35.53 9.66
N LEU A 183 -9.81 34.55 9.25
CA LEU A 183 -10.98 34.08 10.01
C LEU A 183 -10.57 33.11 11.13
N LEU A 184 -9.63 32.20 10.84
CA LEU A 184 -9.22 31.14 11.76
C LEU A 184 -7.79 30.71 11.47
N ALA A 185 -6.90 30.80 12.45
CA ALA A 185 -5.60 30.14 12.40
C ALA A 185 -5.75 28.67 12.80
N LEU A 186 -5.11 27.75 12.08
CA LEU A 186 -5.16 26.32 12.38
C LEU A 186 -3.93 25.91 13.21
N PRO A 187 -4.08 25.01 14.21
CA PRO A 187 -2.95 24.52 14.99
C PRO A 187 -2.00 23.68 14.11
N VAL A 188 -0.70 23.92 14.27
CA VAL A 188 0.34 23.25 13.45
C VAL A 188 0.37 21.75 13.67
N ASN A 189 0.21 21.29 14.92
CA ASN A 189 0.14 19.87 15.28
C ASN A 189 -1.14 19.60 16.08
N PRO A 190 -2.29 19.39 15.42
CA PRO A 190 -3.55 19.10 16.10
C PRO A 190 -3.51 17.73 16.79
N ALA A 191 -4.18 17.60 17.94
CA ALA A 191 -4.47 16.30 18.52
C ALA A 191 -5.34 15.46 17.56
N PRO A 192 -5.30 14.11 17.64
CA PRO A 192 -6.16 13.27 16.81
C PRO A 192 -7.64 13.66 16.91
N ASN A 193 -8.31 13.74 15.76
CA ASN A 193 -9.72 14.11 15.62
C ASN A 193 -10.08 15.50 16.20
N THR A 194 -9.21 16.50 16.02
CA THR A 194 -9.48 17.89 16.41
C THR A 194 -10.52 18.52 15.47
N GLY A 195 -11.77 18.63 15.92
CA GLY A 195 -12.83 19.36 15.23
C GLY A 195 -12.74 20.87 15.48
N LEU A 196 -12.86 21.67 14.43
CA LEU A 196 -13.03 23.13 14.48
C LEU A 196 -14.21 23.50 13.57
N SER A 197 -15.19 24.23 14.09
CA SER A 197 -16.33 24.69 13.30
C SER A 197 -16.58 26.19 13.45
N ILE A 198 -16.92 26.82 12.33
CA ILE A 198 -17.43 28.18 12.25
C ILE A 198 -18.91 28.03 11.87
N PRO A 199 -19.86 28.23 12.81
CA PRO A 199 -21.27 27.96 12.59
C PRO A 199 -21.81 28.63 11.32
N GLY A 200 -22.44 27.82 10.46
CA GLY A 200 -23.01 28.26 9.18
C GLY A 200 -22.00 28.51 8.04
N LEU A 201 -20.69 28.33 8.28
CA LEU A 201 -19.65 28.62 7.29
C LEU A 201 -18.75 27.43 6.95
N ILE A 202 -18.08 26.82 7.93
CA ILE A 202 -17.12 25.73 7.68
C ILE A 202 -17.07 24.78 8.87
N ASP A 203 -17.11 23.48 8.60
CA ASP A 203 -16.70 22.44 9.54
C ASP A 203 -15.37 21.85 9.07
N LEU A 204 -14.40 21.75 9.99
CA LEU A 204 -13.07 21.21 9.76
C LEU A 204 -12.80 20.08 10.76
N THR A 205 -12.22 18.98 10.28
CA THR A 205 -11.61 17.94 11.11
C THR A 205 -10.13 17.86 10.78
N LEU A 206 -9.29 18.19 11.76
CA LEU A 206 -7.84 18.16 11.66
C LEU A 206 -7.31 16.87 12.28
N ASN A 207 -6.27 16.29 11.67
CA ASN A 207 -5.66 15.03 12.14
C ASN A 207 -6.73 13.94 12.37
N GLY A 208 -7.64 13.75 11.40
CA GLY A 208 -8.70 12.76 11.50
C GLY A 208 -8.11 11.35 11.48
N GLN A 209 -8.31 10.56 12.53
CA GLN A 209 -7.70 9.24 12.70
C GLN A 209 -8.76 8.16 12.91
N THR A 210 -8.74 7.15 12.04
CA THR A 210 -9.65 5.99 12.10
C THR A 210 -8.87 4.68 12.03
N THR A 211 -9.21 3.74 12.91
CA THR A 211 -8.61 2.40 12.94
C THR A 211 -9.53 1.40 12.24
N SER A 212 -9.12 0.91 11.07
CA SER A 212 -9.92 -0.02 10.24
C SER A 212 -9.75 -1.49 10.63
N GLY A 213 -8.82 -1.79 11.54
CA GLY A 213 -8.49 -3.14 12.01
C GLY A 213 -7.28 -3.12 12.95
N VAL A 214 -6.88 -4.31 13.44
CA VAL A 214 -5.69 -4.44 14.30
C VAL A 214 -4.43 -4.07 13.48
N GLY A 215 -3.61 -3.16 14.00
CA GLY A 215 -2.44 -2.65 13.29
C GLY A 215 -2.75 -1.84 12.02
N GLN A 216 -4.00 -1.40 11.81
CA GLN A 216 -4.39 -0.52 10.71
C GLN A 216 -4.76 0.87 11.22
N LEU A 217 -4.23 1.90 10.57
CA LEU A 217 -4.60 3.29 10.83
C LEU A 217 -4.79 4.02 9.49
N THR A 218 -5.79 4.90 9.43
CA THR A 218 -5.93 5.90 8.38
C THR A 218 -5.93 7.27 9.01
N VAL A 219 -5.07 8.16 8.51
CA VAL A 219 -4.89 9.53 8.98
C VAL A 219 -5.20 10.51 7.85
N THR A 220 -6.06 11.47 8.14
CA THR A 220 -6.42 12.57 7.25
C THR A 220 -5.86 13.86 7.83
N ALA A 221 -5.06 14.61 7.06
CA ALA A 221 -4.44 15.83 7.57
C ALA A 221 -5.48 16.91 7.87
N LEU A 222 -6.36 17.15 6.90
CA LEU A 222 -7.48 18.08 6.98
C LEU A 222 -8.63 17.55 6.14
N ASN A 223 -9.79 17.36 6.76
CA ASN A 223 -11.08 17.21 6.09
C ASN A 223 -11.89 18.49 6.34
N LEU A 224 -12.43 19.10 5.29
CA LEU A 224 -13.15 20.37 5.34
C LEU A 224 -14.46 20.25 4.56
N THR A 225 -15.55 20.69 5.15
CA THR A 225 -16.86 20.86 4.49
C THR A 225 -17.34 22.30 4.64
N ALA A 226 -17.51 22.98 3.51
CA ALA A 226 -17.98 24.37 3.47
C ALA A 226 -19.52 24.44 3.38
N LEU A 227 -20.11 25.39 4.10
CA LEU A 227 -21.54 25.70 4.18
C LEU A 227 -22.42 24.45 4.36
N GLY A 228 -22.13 23.64 5.38
CA GLY A 228 -22.88 22.42 5.69
C GLY A 228 -22.79 21.32 4.61
N GLY A 229 -21.73 21.36 3.78
CA GLY A 229 -21.53 20.40 2.67
C GLY A 229 -22.23 20.79 1.37
N ALA A 230 -22.92 21.94 1.31
CA ALA A 230 -23.70 22.36 0.15
C ALA A 230 -22.87 22.99 -0.99
N LEU A 231 -21.59 23.33 -0.77
CA LEU A 231 -20.73 23.93 -1.80
C LEU A 231 -19.48 23.11 -2.13
N ALA A 232 -18.69 22.73 -1.13
CA ALA A 232 -17.44 22.01 -1.34
C ALA A 232 -17.08 21.11 -0.14
N GLY A 233 -16.59 19.91 -0.45
CA GLY A 233 -15.85 19.04 0.44
C GLY A 233 -14.40 18.92 -0.04
N VAL A 234 -13.44 19.10 0.86
CA VAL A 234 -12.00 19.04 0.57
C VAL A 234 -11.32 18.13 1.59
N THR A 235 -10.67 17.08 1.09
CA THR A 235 -9.88 16.14 1.88
C THR A 235 -8.42 16.24 1.45
N ILE A 236 -7.57 16.74 2.33
CA ILE A 236 -6.13 16.90 2.10
C ILE A 236 -5.37 15.84 2.90
N GLY A 237 -4.43 15.19 2.22
CA GLY A 237 -3.46 14.28 2.81
C GLY A 237 -4.10 13.13 3.57
N THR A 238 -4.67 12.16 2.85
CA THR A 238 -5.06 10.86 3.43
C THR A 238 -3.90 9.87 3.29
N SER A 239 -3.40 9.38 4.42
CA SER A 239 -2.40 8.31 4.49
C SER A 239 -2.98 7.13 5.27
N SER A 240 -2.70 5.91 4.83
CA SER A 240 -3.17 4.68 5.45
C SER A 240 -2.01 3.68 5.51
N CYS A 241 -1.90 2.99 6.64
CA CYS A 241 -0.83 2.05 6.93
C CYS A 241 -1.37 0.81 7.64
N GLY A 242 -0.82 -0.35 7.30
CA GLY A 242 -1.35 -1.66 7.67
C GLY A 242 -2.44 -2.18 6.72
N ALA A 243 -2.94 -3.41 6.90
CA ALA A 243 -2.48 -4.34 7.93
C ALA A 243 -1.11 -4.92 7.57
N ASN A 244 -0.27 -5.07 8.58
CA ASN A 244 0.97 -5.82 8.48
C ASN A 244 0.79 -7.15 9.20
N ALA A 245 1.27 -8.25 8.63
CA ALA A 245 1.18 -9.57 9.25
C ALA A 245 2.58 -10.15 9.44
N VAL A 246 2.92 -10.50 10.69
CA VAL A 246 4.10 -11.32 10.98
C VAL A 246 3.74 -12.78 10.68
N ALA A 247 4.53 -13.42 9.84
CA ALA A 247 4.47 -14.86 9.69
C ALA A 247 5.17 -15.51 10.90
N PRO A 248 4.48 -16.32 11.72
CA PRO A 248 5.15 -17.03 12.80
C PRO A 248 6.18 -18.01 12.19
N PRO A 249 7.40 -18.12 12.74
CA PRO A 249 8.43 -18.99 12.21
C PRO A 249 8.02 -20.46 12.40
N ILE A 250 7.35 -21.03 11.39
CA ILE A 250 7.04 -22.45 11.35
C ILE A 250 8.34 -23.24 11.12
N PRO A 251 8.66 -24.23 11.97
CA PRO A 251 9.87 -25.03 11.78
C PRO A 251 9.76 -25.80 10.45
N VAL A 252 10.79 -25.67 9.61
CA VAL A 252 10.88 -26.26 8.25
C VAL A 252 11.01 -27.80 8.23
N ILE A 253 10.55 -28.48 9.27
CA ILE A 253 10.49 -29.94 9.36
C ILE A 253 9.01 -30.35 9.25
N PRO A 254 8.53 -30.84 8.09
CA PRO A 254 7.20 -31.40 7.99
C PRO A 254 7.11 -32.67 8.85
N LEU A 255 6.52 -32.54 10.04
CA LEU A 255 6.40 -33.63 11.01
C LEU A 255 5.59 -34.83 10.48
N ALA A 256 4.79 -34.61 9.43
CA ALA A 256 4.09 -35.66 8.68
C ALA A 256 4.99 -36.48 7.72
N GLY A 257 6.21 -36.02 7.41
CA GLY A 257 7.14 -36.68 6.46
C GLY A 257 8.16 -37.62 7.12
N ALA A 258 8.31 -37.57 8.44
CA ALA A 258 9.36 -38.27 9.19
C ALA A 258 9.50 -39.79 8.93
N PRO A 259 8.41 -40.59 8.76
CA PRO A 259 8.57 -42.04 8.56
C PRO A 259 8.91 -42.44 7.11
N LEU A 260 8.70 -41.58 6.11
CA LEU A 260 8.85 -41.98 4.69
C LEU A 260 10.27 -41.79 4.12
N ALA A 261 11.05 -40.84 4.67
CA ALA A 261 12.43 -40.63 4.26
C ALA A 261 13.34 -41.85 4.57
N LEU A 262 13.05 -42.58 5.66
CA LEU A 262 13.76 -43.81 6.02
C LEU A 262 13.35 -45.01 5.13
N GLY A 263 12.12 -45.03 4.62
CA GLY A 263 11.62 -46.12 3.76
C GLY A 263 12.26 -46.15 2.37
N LEU A 264 12.46 -44.99 1.74
CA LEU A 264 13.02 -44.91 0.39
C LEU A 264 14.53 -45.17 0.34
N GLY A 265 15.29 -44.79 1.37
CA GLY A 265 16.72 -45.13 1.48
C GLY A 265 16.97 -46.64 1.54
N ALA A 266 16.09 -47.39 2.24
CA ALA A 266 16.20 -48.84 2.38
C ALA A 266 16.00 -49.61 1.06
N LEU A 267 15.08 -49.15 0.19
CA LEU A 267 14.78 -49.82 -1.08
C LEU A 267 15.91 -49.68 -2.13
N VAL A 268 16.62 -48.54 -2.16
CA VAL A 268 17.76 -48.33 -3.06
C VAL A 268 19.00 -49.11 -2.59
N ALA A 269 19.22 -49.23 -1.28
CA ALA A 269 20.28 -50.06 -0.72
C ALA A 269 20.04 -51.57 -0.93
N GLY A 270 18.79 -52.04 -0.80
CA GLY A 270 18.44 -53.46 -0.96
C GLY A 270 18.68 -54.01 -2.37
N THR A 271 18.35 -53.22 -3.41
CA THR A 271 18.48 -53.64 -4.81
C THR A 271 19.94 -53.72 -5.28
N THR A 272 20.78 -52.78 -4.86
CA THR A 272 22.23 -52.79 -5.19
C THR A 272 23.00 -53.84 -4.38
N GLY A 273 22.70 -53.97 -3.08
CA GLY A 273 23.29 -55.00 -2.22
C GLY A 273 22.98 -56.43 -2.69
N GLY A 274 21.71 -56.73 -2.97
CA GLY A 274 21.27 -58.06 -3.41
C GLY A 274 21.92 -58.53 -4.71
N PHE A 275 22.06 -57.64 -5.70
CA PHE A 275 22.65 -57.98 -7.00
C PHE A 275 24.16 -58.30 -6.89
N SER A 276 24.87 -57.60 -5.99
CA SER A 276 26.30 -57.85 -5.74
C SER A 276 26.56 -59.23 -5.09
N LEU A 277 25.72 -59.64 -4.14
CA LEU A 277 25.80 -60.94 -3.48
C LEU A 277 25.41 -62.10 -4.41
N TYR A 278 24.41 -61.89 -5.28
CA TYR A 278 24.03 -62.88 -6.29
C TYR A 278 25.17 -63.18 -7.27
N ARG A 279 25.90 -62.14 -7.73
CA ARG A 279 27.10 -62.32 -8.57
C ARG A 279 28.21 -63.10 -7.87
N ARG A 280 28.50 -62.83 -6.59
CA ARG A 280 29.52 -63.59 -5.83
C ARG A 280 29.16 -65.07 -5.69
N ARG A 281 27.90 -65.41 -5.43
CA ARG A 281 27.46 -66.83 -5.31
C ARG A 281 27.58 -67.60 -6.63
N ARG A 282 27.37 -66.98 -7.80
CA ARG A 282 27.59 -67.65 -9.10
C ARG A 282 29.07 -67.83 -9.47
N ALA A 283 29.98 -67.02 -8.93
CA ALA A 283 31.41 -67.18 -9.16
C ALA A 283 31.99 -68.38 -8.37
N ALA A 284 31.53 -68.60 -7.14
CA ALA A 284 31.99 -69.71 -6.28
C ALA A 284 31.41 -71.09 -6.68
N ALA A 285 30.49 -71.17 -7.64
CA ALA A 285 29.87 -72.41 -8.10
C ALA A 285 30.48 -72.93 -9.44
N ARG A 286 31.69 -72.49 -9.78
CA ARG A 286 32.42 -72.85 -11.02
C ARG A 286 33.91 -73.11 -10.80
N SER A 287 34.29 -73.44 -9.57
CA SER A 287 35.61 -73.97 -9.18
C SER A 287 35.43 -75.39 -8.65
#